data_AF-A0AAD8CVT0-F1
#
_entry.id   AF-A0AAD8CVT0-F1
#
_cell.length_a   1.000
_cell.length_b   1.000
_cell.length_c   1.000
_cell.angle_alpha   90.00
_cell.angle_beta   90.00
_cell.angle_gamma   90.00
#
_symmetry.space_group_name_H-M   'P 1'
#
loop_
_entity.id
_entity.type
_entity.pdbx_description
1 polymer ?
#
loop_
_entity_poly.entity_id
_entity_poly.type
_entity_poly.pdbx_seq_one_letter_code
_entity_poly.pdbx_strand_id
1 'polypeptide(L)'
;MGGSESTGRKVSFGLDEDDRVRVLHGIKLSEDVVKRMKESSGQSTPSVSDHGSSHRGAGSSTGPKPPSDESAGKKSTEREEELYKRYEREQALVHEELARIAKRERMAGQESLALAVTRERAQASEEKQKTKVMVSTNPAARKAKQLERKEAELKRLDAFYKEQLAHLEKKNIEYYKLTSEQFREAATQAEAHVKKRNVEPVCSNLQSEILRCYREHQHETLNCSDLAREYKQCINAAKKVRTPCELYNYQHTTKNIMYLHNKQCTSITL
;
A
#
# COMPACT_ATOMS: atom_id res chain seq x y z
N MET A 1 -29.18 15.09 -29.40
CA MET A 1 -28.38 16.33 -29.45
C MET A 1 -28.15 16.77 -28.01
N GLY A 2 -26.91 16.68 -27.52
CA GLY A 2 -26.56 17.00 -26.13
C GLY A 2 -26.17 18.47 -25.98
N GLY A 3 -26.81 19.15 -25.04
CA GLY A 3 -26.50 20.52 -24.63
C GLY A 3 -25.68 20.52 -23.34
N SER A 4 -24.49 21.09 -23.43
CA SER A 4 -23.46 21.26 -22.42
C SER A 4 -23.80 22.40 -21.45
N GLU A 5 -23.75 22.14 -20.13
CA GLU A 5 -23.44 23.17 -19.11
C GLU A 5 -22.47 22.59 -18.06
N SER A 6 -21.21 22.45 -18.44
CA SER A 6 -20.13 22.23 -17.48
C SER A 6 -19.73 23.57 -16.85
N THR A 7 -20.10 23.78 -15.58
CA THR A 7 -19.57 24.89 -14.78
C THR A 7 -18.07 24.68 -14.59
N GLY A 8 -17.24 25.49 -15.25
CA GLY A 8 -15.78 25.39 -15.20
C GLY A 8 -15.23 25.57 -13.78
N ARG A 9 -14.45 24.59 -13.30
CA ARG A 9 -13.70 24.69 -12.04
C ARG A 9 -12.63 25.76 -12.19
N LYS A 10 -12.71 26.85 -11.41
CA LYS A 10 -11.66 27.87 -11.35
C LYS A 10 -10.47 27.33 -10.54
N VAL A 11 -9.31 27.24 -11.17
CA VAL A 11 -8.03 26.83 -10.58
C VAL A 11 -7.13 28.06 -10.50
N SER A 12 -6.46 28.24 -9.35
CA SER A 12 -5.51 29.32 -9.12
C SER A 12 -4.10 28.77 -9.29
N PHE A 13 -3.26 29.43 -10.10
CA PHE A 13 -1.87 29.04 -10.30
C PHE A 13 -0.98 29.88 -9.40
N GLY A 14 -0.20 29.23 -8.54
CA GLY A 14 0.85 29.86 -7.73
C GLY A 14 2.21 29.28 -8.12
N LEU A 15 3.24 30.12 -8.14
CA LEU A 15 4.64 29.68 -8.26
C LEU A 15 5.18 29.41 -6.85
N ASP A 16 5.87 28.28 -6.70
CA ASP A 16 6.58 27.91 -5.48
C ASP A 16 7.97 28.57 -5.41
N GLU A 17 8.69 28.44 -4.29
CA GLU A 17 10.02 29.06 -4.08
C GLU A 17 11.11 28.61 -5.08
N ASP A 18 10.85 27.52 -5.82
CA ASP A 18 11.72 26.99 -6.88
C ASP A 18 11.16 27.26 -8.30
N ASP A 19 10.32 28.29 -8.50
CA ASP A 19 9.70 28.69 -9.78
C ASP A 19 8.86 27.59 -10.47
N ARG A 20 8.42 26.56 -9.73
CA ARG A 20 7.56 25.48 -10.25
C ARG A 20 6.09 25.83 -10.10
N VAL A 21 5.32 25.72 -11.19
CA VAL A 21 3.87 25.97 -11.21
C VAL A 21 3.14 24.89 -10.40
N ARG A 22 2.52 25.29 -9.28
CA ARG A 22 1.63 24.42 -8.51
C ARG A 22 0.18 24.76 -8.84
N VAL A 23 -0.58 23.76 -9.29
CA VAL A 23 -2.01 23.88 -9.56
C VAL A 23 -2.78 23.64 -8.26
N LEU A 24 -3.14 24.71 -7.57
CA LEU A 24 -3.96 24.61 -6.36
C LEU A 24 -5.43 24.44 -6.77
N HIS A 25 -5.97 23.24 -6.55
CA HIS A 25 -7.40 22.99 -6.67
C HIS A 25 -8.13 23.78 -5.59
N GLY A 26 -8.71 24.92 -5.96
CA GLY A 26 -9.52 25.73 -5.05
C GLY A 26 -10.75 24.95 -4.58
N ILE A 27 -10.85 24.70 -3.28
CA ILE A 27 -12.08 24.23 -2.65
C ILE A 27 -12.99 25.44 -2.50
N LYS A 28 -14.08 25.48 -3.28
CA LYS A 28 -15.08 26.55 -3.16
C LYS A 28 -15.90 26.30 -1.88
N LEU A 29 -15.57 27.04 -0.81
CA LEU A 29 -16.39 27.07 0.39
C LEU A 29 -17.75 27.69 0.04
N SER A 30 -18.84 27.11 0.54
CA SER A 30 -20.16 27.69 0.37
C SER A 30 -20.22 29.06 1.04
N GLU A 31 -21.09 29.93 0.51
CA GLU A 31 -21.22 31.32 0.97
C GLU A 31 -21.48 31.41 2.50
N ASP A 32 -22.18 30.40 3.06
CA ASP A 32 -22.43 30.25 4.49
C ASP A 32 -21.21 29.88 5.34
N VAL A 33 -20.22 29.19 4.76
CA VAL A 33 -18.94 28.90 5.44
C VAL A 33 -18.05 30.13 5.41
N VAL A 34 -18.05 30.86 4.28
CA VAL A 34 -17.33 32.12 4.14
C VAL A 34 -17.87 33.19 5.09
N LYS A 35 -19.21 33.29 5.24
CA LYS A 35 -19.86 34.26 6.13
C LYS A 35 -19.51 34.02 7.61
N ARG A 36 -19.49 32.76 8.05
CA ARG A 36 -19.08 32.38 9.42
C ARG A 36 -17.61 32.69 9.72
N MET A 37 -16.72 32.51 8.75
CA MET A 37 -15.30 32.84 8.93
C MET A 37 -15.03 34.34 8.91
N LYS A 38 -15.91 35.12 8.25
CA LYS A 38 -15.87 36.58 8.27
C LYS A 38 -16.40 37.16 9.58
N GLU A 39 -17.29 36.46 10.27
CA GLU A 39 -17.88 36.85 11.55
C GLU A 39 -17.01 36.47 12.77
N SER A 40 -16.05 35.55 12.61
CA SER A 40 -15.18 35.09 13.72
C SER A 40 -13.85 35.85 13.87
N SER A 41 -13.58 36.84 13.02
CA SER A 41 -12.42 37.74 13.16
C SER A 41 -12.85 39.09 13.72
N GLY A 42 -13.15 39.13 15.01
CA GLY A 42 -13.49 40.38 15.66
C GLY A 42 -13.89 40.27 17.12
N GLN A 43 -13.01 39.76 18.00
CA GLN A 43 -12.90 40.35 19.35
C GLN A 43 -11.63 39.88 20.08
N SER A 44 -10.79 40.85 20.42
CA SER A 44 -9.64 40.73 21.30
C SER A 44 -10.04 41.15 22.72
N THR A 45 -9.89 40.23 23.68
CA THR A 45 -9.41 40.40 25.08
C THR A 45 -10.02 41.53 25.98
N PRO A 46 -9.57 41.72 27.25
CA PRO A 46 -10.30 41.29 28.45
C PRO A 46 -10.65 42.47 29.40
N SER A 47 -11.40 42.23 30.49
CA SER A 47 -11.10 42.71 31.86
C SER A 47 -12.32 42.79 32.82
N VAL A 48 -12.05 42.27 34.03
CA VAL A 48 -12.35 42.73 35.42
C VAL A 48 -13.74 43.02 35.98
N SER A 49 -13.80 42.66 37.28
CA SER A 49 -14.47 43.24 38.47
C SER A 49 -15.76 42.55 38.91
N ASP A 50 -15.86 41.93 40.09
CA ASP A 50 -15.66 42.33 41.50
C ASP A 50 -17.04 42.40 42.20
N HIS A 51 -17.05 42.44 43.55
CA HIS A 51 -18.11 42.30 44.57
C HIS A 51 -18.03 40.91 45.24
N GLY A 52 -17.43 40.70 46.41
CA GLY A 52 -17.12 41.63 47.49
C GLY A 52 -18.24 41.62 48.55
N SER A 53 -18.05 40.90 49.65
CA SER A 53 -18.22 41.49 50.99
C SER A 53 -17.73 40.60 52.13
N SER A 54 -16.98 41.29 52.98
CA SER A 54 -16.37 40.93 54.26
C SER A 54 -17.44 40.82 55.35
N HIS A 55 -17.19 40.12 56.46
CA HIS A 55 -16.82 40.70 57.77
C HIS A 55 -16.93 39.57 58.81
N ARG A 56 -16.25 39.49 59.96
CA ARG A 56 -15.29 40.33 60.71
C ARG A 56 -14.67 39.42 61.77
N GLY A 57 -13.40 39.64 62.10
CA GLY A 57 -12.81 39.15 63.35
C GLY A 57 -12.93 40.22 64.45
N ALA A 58 -12.98 39.76 65.71
CA ALA A 58 -12.55 40.50 66.88
C ALA A 58 -12.29 39.48 68.01
N GLY A 59 -11.09 39.52 68.60
CA GLY A 59 -10.71 38.62 69.68
C GLY A 59 -11.25 39.04 71.04
N SER A 60 -11.08 38.17 72.05
CA SER A 60 -10.77 38.59 73.41
C SER A 60 -10.29 37.40 74.25
N SER A 61 -9.25 37.68 75.02
CA SER A 61 -8.65 36.90 76.10
C SER A 61 -9.62 36.56 77.24
N THR A 62 -9.44 35.39 77.87
CA THR A 62 -9.15 35.23 79.32
C THR A 62 -9.02 33.75 79.66
N GLY A 63 -7.88 33.35 80.20
CA GLY A 63 -7.69 32.03 80.81
C GLY A 63 -8.21 32.00 82.26
N PRO A 64 -8.53 30.81 82.81
CA PRO A 64 -8.60 30.60 84.24
C PRO A 64 -7.35 29.84 84.74
N LYS A 65 -6.72 30.44 85.75
CA LYS A 65 -5.66 29.88 86.60
C LYS A 65 -6.32 28.92 87.63
N PRO A 66 -5.69 27.79 88.00
CA PRO A 66 -6.21 26.87 89.01
C PRO A 66 -5.85 27.35 90.43
N PRO A 67 -6.66 27.04 91.46
CA PRO A 67 -6.20 27.06 92.84
C PRO A 67 -5.68 25.68 93.24
N SER A 68 -4.53 25.75 93.90
CA SER A 68 -3.93 24.77 94.79
C SER A 68 -4.88 24.32 95.90
N ASP A 69 -4.81 23.04 96.27
CA ASP A 69 -4.67 22.68 97.69
C ASP A 69 -3.89 21.38 97.83
N GLU A 70 -2.90 21.41 98.71
CA GLU A 70 -2.12 20.27 99.16
C GLU A 70 -2.99 19.35 100.03
N SER A 71 -2.73 18.04 100.01
CA SER A 71 -2.30 17.36 101.24
C SER A 71 -1.87 15.91 100.96
N ALA A 72 -0.80 15.57 101.67
CA ALA A 72 -0.01 14.36 101.60
C ALA A 72 -0.75 13.08 102.02
N GLY A 73 -0.18 11.93 101.66
CA GLY A 73 -0.54 10.69 102.35
C GLY A 73 0.04 9.43 101.73
N LYS A 74 1.32 9.17 102.00
CA LYS A 74 1.98 7.88 101.79
C LYS A 74 1.21 6.74 102.49
N LYS A 75 0.33 6.10 101.73
CA LYS A 75 -0.09 4.69 101.76
C LYS A 75 -0.27 4.21 100.32
N SER A 76 0.61 4.71 99.46
CA SER A 76 0.24 5.12 98.12
C SER A 76 0.40 4.01 97.07
N THR A 77 1.34 3.09 97.24
CA THR A 77 1.71 2.15 96.17
C THR A 77 0.60 1.17 95.79
N GLU A 78 -0.02 0.49 96.75
CA GLU A 78 -1.05 -0.54 96.45
C GLU A 78 -2.37 0.08 95.96
N ARG A 79 -2.76 1.23 96.52
CA ARG A 79 -3.95 1.99 96.09
C ARG A 79 -3.73 2.71 94.75
N GLU A 80 -2.52 3.19 94.47
CA GLU A 80 -2.12 3.77 93.18
C GLU A 80 -2.06 2.69 92.09
N GLU A 81 -1.56 1.49 92.41
CA GLU A 81 -1.57 0.34 91.49
C GLU A 81 -2.99 -0.12 91.15
N GLU A 82 -3.93 -0.13 92.11
CA GLU A 82 -5.34 -0.42 91.85
C GLU A 82 -6.01 0.63 90.94
N LEU A 83 -5.69 1.92 91.15
CA LEU A 83 -6.16 3.01 90.29
C LEU A 83 -5.59 2.88 88.88
N TYR A 84 -4.31 2.54 88.74
CA TYR A 84 -3.66 2.31 87.45
C TYR A 84 -4.26 1.11 86.70
N LYS A 85 -4.49 -0.01 87.41
CA LYS A 85 -5.18 -1.18 86.83
C LYS A 85 -6.62 -0.87 86.40
N ARG A 86 -7.33 0.05 87.08
CA ARG A 86 -8.67 0.51 86.66
C ARG A 86 -8.57 1.37 85.40
N TYR A 87 -7.61 2.28 85.36
CA TYR A 87 -7.35 3.14 84.20
C TYR A 87 -7.01 2.33 82.94
N GLU A 88 -6.15 1.31 83.05
CA GLU A 88 -5.83 0.41 81.92
C GLU A 88 -7.06 -0.35 81.42
N ARG A 89 -7.93 -0.82 82.33
CA ARG A 89 -9.19 -1.47 81.96
C ARG A 89 -10.14 -0.51 81.25
N GLU A 90 -10.26 0.72 81.73
CA GLU A 90 -11.07 1.76 81.08
C GLU A 90 -10.51 2.13 79.70
N GLN A 91 -9.20 2.26 79.57
CA GLN A 91 -8.55 2.46 78.26
C GLN A 91 -8.81 1.28 77.31
N ALA A 92 -8.73 0.04 77.79
CA ALA A 92 -9.01 -1.14 76.98
C ALA A 92 -10.46 -1.14 76.46
N LEU A 93 -11.44 -0.79 77.32
CA LEU A 93 -12.85 -0.67 76.92
C LEU A 93 -13.07 0.45 75.90
N VAL A 94 -12.42 1.61 76.09
CA VAL A 94 -12.49 2.73 75.13
C VAL A 94 -11.87 2.33 73.78
N HIS A 95 -10.71 1.67 73.80
CA HIS A 95 -10.05 1.18 72.58
C HIS A 95 -10.91 0.13 71.86
N GLU A 96 -11.54 -0.78 72.60
CA GLU A 96 -12.45 -1.79 72.05
C GLU A 96 -13.69 -1.12 71.41
N GLU A 97 -14.29 -0.13 72.08
CA GLU A 97 -15.46 0.58 71.56
C GLU A 97 -15.11 1.40 70.30
N LEU A 98 -13.95 2.06 70.28
CA LEU A 98 -13.43 2.73 69.09
C LEU A 98 -13.19 1.74 67.95
N ALA A 99 -12.63 0.57 68.22
CA ALA A 99 -12.45 -0.48 67.22
C ALA A 99 -13.80 -1.00 66.69
N ARG A 100 -14.82 -1.12 67.55
CA ARG A 100 -16.19 -1.49 67.18
C ARG A 100 -16.87 -0.45 66.30
N ILE A 101 -16.66 0.84 66.58
CA ILE A 101 -17.17 1.95 65.76
C ILE A 101 -16.44 1.97 64.40
N ALA A 102 -15.10 1.93 64.40
CA ALA A 102 -14.31 1.92 63.18
C ALA A 102 -14.64 0.73 62.26
N LYS A 103 -14.93 -0.45 62.83
CA LYS A 103 -15.41 -1.60 62.06
C LYS A 103 -16.77 -1.33 61.42
N ARG A 104 -17.71 -0.75 62.16
CA ARG A 104 -19.04 -0.39 61.63
C ARG A 104 -18.94 0.65 60.52
N GLU A 105 -18.12 1.68 60.69
CA GLU A 105 -17.89 2.70 59.65
C GLU A 105 -17.25 2.11 58.39
N ARG A 106 -16.28 1.21 58.53
CA ARG A 106 -15.68 0.49 57.39
C ARG A 106 -16.71 -0.37 56.65
N MET A 107 -17.53 -1.14 57.38
CA MET A 107 -18.57 -1.97 56.77
C MET A 107 -19.63 -1.11 56.06
N ALA A 108 -20.09 -0.03 56.69
CA ALA A 108 -21.03 0.92 56.08
C ALA A 108 -20.43 1.60 54.84
N GLY A 109 -19.16 1.98 54.89
CA GLY A 109 -18.43 2.54 53.74
C GLY A 109 -18.27 1.54 52.59
N GLN A 110 -17.97 0.26 52.90
CA GLN A 110 -17.88 -0.81 51.91
C GLN A 110 -19.23 -1.14 51.28
N GLU A 111 -20.31 -1.15 52.06
CA GLU A 111 -21.67 -1.36 51.57
C GLU A 111 -22.11 -0.20 50.65
N SER A 112 -21.87 1.04 51.08
CA SER A 112 -22.12 2.23 50.27
C SER A 112 -21.34 2.19 48.95
N LEU A 113 -20.06 1.82 48.99
CA LEU A 113 -19.22 1.66 47.80
C LEU A 113 -19.73 0.54 46.88
N ALA A 114 -20.10 -0.62 47.43
CA ALA A 114 -20.65 -1.72 46.66
C ALA A 114 -21.95 -1.34 45.94
N LEU A 115 -22.82 -0.58 46.61
CA LEU A 115 -24.04 -0.03 46.02
C LEU A 115 -23.74 1.00 44.92
N ALA A 116 -22.75 1.89 45.13
CA ALA A 116 -22.33 2.84 44.11
C ALA A 116 -21.77 2.14 42.86
N VAL A 117 -20.89 1.15 43.03
CA VAL A 117 -20.28 0.39 41.94
C VAL A 117 -21.32 -0.42 41.16
N THR A 118 -22.26 -1.06 41.85
CA THR A 118 -23.34 -1.81 41.17
C THR A 118 -24.25 -0.89 40.36
N ARG A 119 -24.56 0.30 40.89
CA ARG A 119 -25.32 1.33 40.17
C ARG A 119 -24.58 1.84 38.94
N GLU A 120 -23.30 2.17 39.08
CA GLU A 120 -22.47 2.63 37.96
C GLU A 120 -22.37 1.57 36.87
N ARG A 121 -22.20 0.30 37.26
CA ARG A 121 -22.17 -0.83 36.32
C ARG A 121 -23.49 -1.00 35.57
N ALA A 122 -24.63 -0.83 36.27
CA ALA A 122 -25.95 -0.89 35.66
C ALA A 122 -26.13 0.26 34.65
N GLN A 123 -25.76 1.48 35.03
CA GLN A 123 -25.81 2.66 34.16
C GLN A 123 -24.91 2.53 32.94
N ALA A 124 -23.66 2.09 33.11
CA ALA A 124 -22.74 1.86 32.01
C ALA A 124 -23.24 0.77 31.04
N SER A 125 -23.88 -0.28 31.56
CA SER A 125 -24.51 -1.30 30.71
C SER A 125 -25.69 -0.75 29.91
N GLU A 126 -26.54 0.06 30.55
CA GLU A 126 -27.68 0.71 29.91
C GLU A 126 -27.24 1.69 28.81
N GLU A 127 -26.24 2.54 29.09
CA GLU A 127 -25.66 3.46 28.11
C GLU A 127 -25.03 2.72 26.93
N LYS A 128 -24.32 1.61 27.19
CA LYS A 128 -23.77 0.75 26.14
C LYS A 128 -24.87 0.14 25.27
N GLN A 129 -25.99 -0.26 25.86
CA GLN A 129 -27.12 -0.80 25.11
C GLN A 129 -27.82 0.30 24.31
N LYS A 130 -28.02 1.48 24.88
CA LYS A 130 -28.60 2.65 24.22
C LYS A 130 -27.74 3.13 23.04
N THR A 131 -26.43 3.21 23.21
CA THR A 131 -25.49 3.57 22.13
C THR A 131 -25.49 2.51 21.02
N LYS A 132 -25.48 1.21 21.35
CA LYS A 132 -25.60 0.13 20.36
C LYS A 132 -26.90 0.23 19.56
N VAL A 133 -28.02 0.49 20.22
CA VAL A 133 -29.32 0.69 19.57
C VAL A 133 -29.28 1.93 18.68
N MET A 134 -28.81 3.07 19.19
CA MET A 134 -28.72 4.33 18.45
C MET A 134 -27.84 4.21 17.20
N VAL A 135 -26.69 3.53 17.29
CA VAL A 135 -25.81 3.25 16.14
C VAL A 135 -26.49 2.29 15.16
N SER A 136 -27.24 1.30 15.65
CA SER A 136 -27.96 0.37 14.78
C SER A 136 -29.18 1.00 14.09
N THR A 137 -29.84 1.97 14.71
CA THR A 137 -31.04 2.64 14.17
C THR A 137 -30.69 3.86 13.33
N ASN A 138 -29.52 4.47 13.54
CA ASN A 138 -29.05 5.58 12.72
C ASN A 138 -28.89 5.16 11.25
N PRO A 139 -29.64 5.76 10.31
CA PRO A 139 -29.57 5.45 8.88
C PRO A 139 -28.15 5.57 8.30
N ALA A 140 -27.35 6.54 8.76
CA ALA A 140 -25.98 6.75 8.28
C ALA A 140 -25.05 5.59 8.67
N ALA A 141 -25.14 5.12 9.91
CA ALA A 141 -24.33 4.00 10.40
C ALA A 141 -24.72 2.66 9.74
N ARG A 142 -26.03 2.44 9.50
CA ARG A 142 -26.50 1.28 8.71
C ARG A 142 -25.94 1.31 7.28
N LYS A 143 -25.98 2.49 6.64
CA LYS A 143 -25.45 2.68 5.28
C LYS A 143 -23.95 2.47 5.22
N ALA A 144 -23.19 2.96 6.20
CA ALA A 144 -21.74 2.73 6.30
C ALA A 144 -21.40 1.23 6.37
N LYS A 145 -22.10 0.47 7.22
CA LYS A 145 -21.92 -0.99 7.31
C LYS A 145 -22.30 -1.72 6.02
N GLN A 146 -23.29 -1.23 5.29
CA GLN A 146 -23.66 -1.79 3.99
C GLN A 146 -22.58 -1.52 2.93
N LEU A 147 -22.02 -0.31 2.92
CA LEU A 147 -20.92 0.06 2.02
C LEU A 147 -19.68 -0.78 2.31
N GLU A 148 -19.31 -0.95 3.58
CA GLU A 148 -18.18 -1.82 3.97
C GLU A 148 -18.36 -3.26 3.47
N ARG A 149 -19.57 -3.83 3.60
CA ARG A 149 -19.88 -5.16 3.05
C ARG A 149 -19.74 -5.21 1.53
N LYS A 150 -20.19 -4.16 0.84
CA LYS A 150 -20.11 -4.07 -0.62
C LYS A 150 -18.69 -3.87 -1.11
N GLU A 151 -17.89 -3.07 -0.42
CA GLU A 151 -16.46 -2.90 -0.68
C GLU A 151 -15.69 -4.20 -0.46
N ALA A 152 -15.99 -4.95 0.62
CA ALA A 152 -15.38 -6.25 0.86
C ALA A 152 -15.74 -7.28 -0.22
N GLU A 153 -16.99 -7.30 -0.67
CA GLU A 153 -17.46 -8.15 -1.78
C GLU A 153 -16.76 -7.79 -3.09
N LEU A 154 -16.71 -6.50 -3.43
CA LEU A 154 -16.01 -6.01 -4.63
C LEU A 154 -14.52 -6.34 -4.59
N LYS A 155 -13.86 -6.16 -3.44
CA LYS A 155 -12.45 -6.48 -3.27
C LYS A 155 -12.17 -7.96 -3.44
N ARG A 156 -13.07 -8.83 -2.97
CA ARG A 156 -12.97 -10.28 -3.17
C ARG A 156 -13.09 -10.65 -4.65
N LEU A 157 -14.04 -10.05 -5.37
CA LEU A 157 -14.23 -10.30 -6.80
C LEU A 157 -13.05 -9.76 -7.63
N ASP A 158 -12.56 -8.57 -7.32
CA ASP A 158 -11.38 -7.97 -7.95
C ASP A 158 -10.15 -8.86 -7.78
N ALA A 159 -9.90 -9.36 -6.57
CA ALA A 159 -8.81 -10.29 -6.30
C ALA A 159 -8.95 -11.58 -7.12
N PHE A 160 -10.16 -12.15 -7.17
CA PHE A 160 -10.44 -13.36 -7.95
C PHE A 160 -10.16 -13.15 -9.45
N TYR A 161 -10.67 -12.07 -10.06
CA TYR A 161 -10.46 -11.83 -11.48
C TYR A 161 -9.01 -11.46 -11.81
N LYS A 162 -8.32 -10.73 -10.92
CA LYS A 162 -6.88 -10.48 -11.06
C LYS A 162 -6.07 -11.76 -11.06
N GLU A 163 -6.40 -12.70 -10.17
CA GLU A 163 -5.75 -14.01 -10.13
C GLU A 163 -6.01 -14.83 -11.41
N GLN A 164 -7.24 -14.82 -11.92
CA GLN A 164 -7.57 -15.48 -13.19
C GLN A 164 -6.81 -14.87 -14.37
N LEU A 165 -6.72 -13.54 -14.45
CA LEU A 165 -5.96 -12.85 -15.50
C LEU A 165 -4.47 -13.17 -15.39
N ALA A 166 -3.88 -13.09 -14.20
CA ALA A 166 -2.47 -13.42 -13.98
C ALA A 166 -2.16 -14.87 -14.37
N HIS A 167 -3.08 -15.80 -14.09
CA HIS A 167 -2.93 -17.20 -14.50
C HIS A 167 -3.00 -17.38 -16.02
N LEU A 168 -3.94 -16.69 -16.68
CA LEU A 168 -4.05 -16.70 -18.15
C LEU A 168 -2.81 -16.10 -18.80
N GLU A 169 -2.33 -14.95 -18.33
CA GLU A 169 -1.11 -14.30 -18.79
C GLU A 169 0.10 -15.21 -18.61
N LYS A 170 0.23 -15.86 -17.45
CA LYS A 170 1.32 -16.81 -17.19
C LYS A 170 1.29 -17.99 -18.17
N LYS A 171 0.13 -18.64 -18.34
CA LYS A 171 -0.04 -19.75 -19.29
C LYS A 171 0.25 -19.33 -20.73
N ASN A 172 -0.18 -18.12 -21.10
CA ASN A 172 0.05 -17.56 -22.41
C ASN A 172 1.55 -17.32 -22.67
N ILE A 173 2.27 -16.75 -21.70
CA ILE A 173 3.73 -16.58 -21.76
C ILE A 173 4.44 -17.94 -21.88
N GLU A 174 4.05 -18.93 -21.08
CA GLU A 174 4.63 -20.28 -21.12
C GLU A 174 4.39 -20.94 -22.49
N TYR A 175 3.19 -20.81 -23.04
CA TYR A 175 2.86 -21.33 -24.37
C TYR A 175 3.69 -20.66 -25.47
N TYR A 176 3.86 -19.34 -25.44
CA TYR A 176 4.70 -18.63 -26.42
C TYR A 176 6.16 -19.04 -26.32
N LYS A 177 6.70 -19.20 -25.10
CA LYS A 177 8.08 -19.66 -24.89
C LYS A 177 8.27 -21.06 -25.46
N LEU A 178 7.42 -22.01 -25.08
CA LEU A 178 7.48 -23.38 -25.58
C LEU A 178 7.37 -23.42 -27.11
N THR A 179 6.44 -22.66 -27.69
CA THR A 179 6.27 -22.58 -29.15
C THR A 179 7.51 -22.01 -29.84
N SER A 180 8.11 -20.97 -29.26
CA SER A 180 9.33 -20.36 -29.79
C SER A 180 10.52 -21.32 -29.72
N GLU A 181 10.64 -22.08 -28.63
CA GLU A 181 11.66 -23.11 -28.46
C GLU A 181 11.50 -24.24 -29.47
N GLN A 182 10.29 -24.76 -29.66
CA GLN A 182 9.98 -25.78 -30.66
C GLN A 182 10.28 -25.30 -32.08
N PHE A 183 9.93 -24.05 -32.40
CA PHE A 183 10.25 -23.47 -33.71
C PHE A 183 11.76 -23.34 -33.91
N ARG A 184 12.49 -22.87 -32.90
CA ARG A 184 13.95 -22.76 -32.95
C ARG A 184 14.60 -24.13 -33.11
N GLU A 185 14.15 -25.13 -32.36
CA GLU A 185 14.63 -26.50 -32.48
C GLU A 185 14.39 -27.05 -33.89
N ALA A 186 13.16 -26.94 -34.41
CA ALA A 186 12.83 -27.35 -35.76
C ALA A 186 13.65 -26.60 -36.82
N ALA A 187 13.91 -25.30 -36.64
CA ALA A 187 14.76 -24.51 -37.51
C ALA A 187 16.22 -25.02 -37.48
N THR A 188 16.79 -25.25 -36.29
CA THR A 188 18.15 -25.78 -36.15
C THR A 188 18.28 -27.20 -36.73
N GLN A 189 17.26 -28.04 -36.57
CA GLN A 189 17.22 -29.36 -37.16
C GLN A 189 17.14 -29.26 -38.69
N ALA A 190 16.30 -28.37 -39.22
CA ALA A 190 16.22 -28.11 -40.65
C ALA A 190 17.56 -27.60 -41.19
N GLU A 191 18.22 -26.66 -40.52
CA GLU A 191 19.54 -26.16 -40.90
C GLU A 191 20.61 -27.26 -40.90
N ALA A 192 20.57 -28.20 -39.96
CA ALA A 192 21.48 -29.35 -39.93
C ALA A 192 21.27 -30.30 -41.12
N HIS A 193 20.03 -30.44 -41.60
CA HIS A 193 19.69 -31.29 -42.75
C HIS A 193 19.80 -30.58 -44.10
N VAL A 194 19.70 -29.24 -44.12
CA VAL A 194 19.85 -28.43 -45.33
C VAL A 194 21.35 -28.24 -45.60
N LYS A 195 21.88 -28.98 -46.58
CA LYS A 195 23.23 -28.73 -47.09
C LYS A 195 23.31 -27.30 -47.61
N LYS A 196 24.18 -26.48 -47.01
CA LYS A 196 24.58 -25.20 -47.59
C LYS A 196 25.08 -25.49 -49.00
N ARG A 197 24.43 -24.91 -50.01
CA ARG A 197 24.95 -24.98 -51.37
C ARG A 197 26.32 -24.30 -51.36
N ASN A 198 27.37 -25.09 -51.61
CA ASN A 198 28.70 -24.53 -51.82
C ASN A 198 28.65 -23.79 -53.16
N VAL A 199 28.47 -22.47 -53.10
CA VAL A 199 28.51 -21.61 -54.27
C VAL A 199 29.97 -21.29 -54.53
N GLU A 200 30.72 -22.29 -54.98
CA GLU A 200 32.07 -22.06 -55.45
C GLU A 200 32.01 -21.13 -56.67
N PRO A 201 32.72 -19.98 -56.66
CA PRO A 201 32.71 -19.05 -57.76
C PRO A 201 33.25 -19.75 -59.01
N VAL A 202 32.41 -19.84 -60.03
CA VAL A 202 32.81 -20.45 -61.30
C VAL A 202 33.84 -19.55 -61.97
N CYS A 203 34.90 -20.16 -62.52
CA CYS A 203 35.96 -19.45 -63.24
C CYS A 203 36.77 -18.49 -62.35
N SER A 204 36.93 -18.77 -61.05
CA SER A 204 37.66 -17.94 -60.08
C SER A 204 39.10 -17.59 -60.51
N ASN A 205 39.82 -18.56 -61.07
CA ASN A 205 41.19 -18.36 -61.56
C ASN A 205 41.23 -17.41 -62.76
N LEU A 206 40.41 -17.67 -63.79
CA LEU A 206 40.25 -16.80 -64.96
C LEU A 206 39.77 -15.39 -64.58
N GLN A 207 38.88 -15.29 -63.59
CA GLN A 207 38.43 -14.00 -63.03
C GLN A 207 39.59 -13.22 -62.42
N SER A 208 40.48 -13.90 -61.71
CA SER A 208 41.64 -13.25 -61.08
C SER A 208 42.65 -12.79 -62.14
N GLU A 209 42.88 -13.61 -63.15
CA GLU A 209 43.80 -13.32 -64.24
C GLU A 209 43.33 -12.18 -65.13
N ILE A 210 42.04 -12.15 -65.52
CA ILE A 210 41.51 -11.07 -66.36
C ILE A 210 41.52 -9.73 -65.63
N LEU A 211 41.20 -9.73 -64.33
CA LEU A 211 41.27 -8.53 -63.49
C LEU A 211 42.72 -8.05 -63.31
N ARG A 212 43.69 -8.97 -63.24
CA ARG A 212 45.11 -8.62 -63.23
C ARG A 212 45.54 -8.00 -64.56
N CYS A 213 45.19 -8.61 -65.68
CA CYS A 213 45.54 -8.11 -67.02
C CYS A 213 45.02 -6.67 -67.24
N TYR A 214 43.77 -6.37 -66.90
CA TYR A 214 43.24 -5.01 -67.05
C TYR A 214 43.89 -3.97 -66.12
N ARG A 215 44.39 -4.40 -64.95
CA ARG A 215 45.14 -3.50 -64.05
C ARG A 215 46.52 -3.16 -64.62
N GLU A 216 47.17 -4.13 -65.26
CA GLU A 216 48.51 -3.99 -65.84
C GLU A 216 48.48 -3.29 -67.21
N HIS A 217 47.39 -3.44 -67.99
CA HIS A 217 47.24 -2.89 -69.33
C HIS A 217 46.06 -1.91 -69.45
N GLN A 218 46.05 -0.84 -68.65
CA GLN A 218 44.92 0.12 -68.59
C GLN A 218 44.68 0.89 -69.89
N HIS A 219 45.75 1.21 -70.64
CA HIS A 219 45.67 1.93 -71.91
C HIS A 219 45.70 1.02 -73.14
N GLU A 220 45.93 -0.28 -72.94
CA GLU A 220 46.09 -1.29 -74.00
C GLU A 220 45.21 -2.51 -73.73
N THR A 221 43.93 -2.26 -73.44
CA THR A 221 42.96 -3.29 -72.99
C THR A 221 42.73 -4.41 -74.00
N LEU A 222 43.08 -4.20 -75.28
CA LEU A 222 42.98 -5.21 -76.33
C LEU A 222 43.94 -6.40 -76.09
N ASN A 223 45.06 -6.21 -75.38
CA ASN A 223 45.97 -7.31 -75.04
C ASN A 223 45.31 -8.35 -74.09
N CYS A 224 44.23 -7.97 -73.40
CA CYS A 224 43.46 -8.86 -72.53
C CYS A 224 42.29 -9.56 -73.25
N SER A 225 42.13 -9.39 -74.57
CA SER A 225 40.96 -9.88 -75.31
C SER A 225 40.83 -11.40 -75.31
N ASP A 226 41.96 -12.12 -75.41
CA ASP A 226 41.96 -13.59 -75.42
C ASP A 226 41.53 -14.14 -74.05
N LEU A 227 42.06 -13.56 -72.97
CA LEU A 227 41.71 -13.89 -71.60
C LEU A 227 40.23 -13.55 -71.28
N ALA A 228 39.71 -12.45 -71.83
CA ALA A 228 38.31 -12.09 -71.75
C ALA A 228 37.39 -13.08 -72.49
N ARG A 229 37.84 -13.59 -73.64
CA ARG A 229 37.13 -14.62 -74.40
C ARG A 229 37.07 -15.94 -73.63
N GLU A 230 38.17 -16.37 -73.03
CA GLU A 230 38.23 -17.58 -72.21
C GLU A 230 37.37 -17.49 -70.96
N TYR A 231 37.41 -16.36 -70.24
CA TYR A 231 36.54 -16.11 -69.09
C TYR A 231 35.05 -16.18 -69.48
N LYS A 232 34.67 -15.55 -70.60
CA LYS A 232 33.31 -15.59 -71.13
C LYS A 232 32.88 -17.00 -71.53
N GLN A 233 33.77 -17.78 -72.16
CA GLN A 233 33.50 -19.18 -72.51
C GLN A 233 33.27 -20.04 -71.26
N CYS A 234 34.10 -19.87 -70.23
CA CYS A 234 33.96 -20.56 -68.96
C CYS A 234 32.61 -20.24 -68.27
N ILE A 235 32.20 -18.97 -68.22
CA ILE A 235 30.87 -18.58 -67.68
C ILE A 235 29.74 -19.24 -68.47
N ASN A 236 29.82 -19.22 -69.81
CA ASN A 236 28.76 -19.78 -70.65
C ASN A 236 28.67 -21.30 -70.54
N ALA A 237 29.80 -22.00 -70.40
CA ALA A 237 29.82 -23.43 -70.14
C ALA A 237 29.14 -23.75 -68.80
N ALA A 238 29.47 -23.00 -67.74
CA ALA A 238 28.87 -23.19 -66.43
C ALA A 238 27.37 -22.88 -66.38
N LYS A 239 26.91 -21.89 -67.14
CA LYS A 239 25.48 -21.58 -67.31
C LYS A 239 24.70 -22.71 -67.99
N LYS A 240 25.34 -23.46 -68.90
CA LYS A 240 24.71 -24.61 -69.58
C LYS A 240 24.57 -25.84 -68.67
N VAL A 241 25.49 -26.02 -67.72
CA VAL A 241 25.50 -27.18 -66.79
C VAL A 241 24.57 -26.96 -65.60
N ARG A 242 24.38 -25.70 -65.15
CA ARG A 242 23.43 -25.34 -64.11
C ARG A 242 22.05 -25.12 -64.72
N THR A 243 21.29 -26.19 -64.97
CA THR A 243 19.85 -26.08 -65.26
C THR A 243 19.13 -25.41 -64.08
N PRO A 244 18.08 -24.61 -64.34
CA PRO A 244 17.26 -24.06 -63.25
C PRO A 244 16.65 -25.21 -62.46
N CYS A 245 16.66 -25.10 -61.12
CA CYS A 245 15.60 -25.76 -60.35
C CYS A 245 14.29 -25.12 -60.82
N GLU A 246 13.62 -25.71 -61.80
CA GLU A 246 12.29 -25.25 -62.18
C GLU A 246 11.36 -25.39 -60.98
N LEU A 247 10.89 -24.24 -60.50
CA LEU A 247 9.90 -24.09 -59.45
C LEU A 247 8.62 -24.80 -59.89
N TYR A 248 8.36 -25.98 -59.34
CA TYR A 248 7.09 -26.66 -59.55
C TYR A 248 5.99 -25.98 -58.73
N ASN A 249 4.93 -25.58 -59.43
CA ASN A 249 3.73 -24.87 -58.98
C ASN A 249 3.22 -25.22 -57.57
N TYR A 250 2.99 -24.17 -56.77
CA TYR A 250 2.27 -24.24 -55.50
C TYR A 250 0.77 -24.05 -55.78
N GLN A 251 -0.01 -25.13 -55.87
CA GLN A 251 -1.47 -25.03 -55.82
C GLN A 251 -1.90 -24.83 -54.37
N HIS A 252 -2.53 -23.67 -54.12
CA HIS A 252 -3.24 -23.38 -52.89
C HIS A 252 -4.35 -24.41 -52.67
N THR A 253 -4.20 -25.26 -51.64
CA THR A 253 -5.34 -25.90 -51.00
C THR A 253 -5.38 -25.48 -49.54
N THR A 254 -6.34 -24.58 -49.28
CA THR A 254 -6.79 -24.22 -47.94
C THR A 254 -7.26 -25.47 -47.21
N LYS A 255 -6.43 -26.01 -46.32
CA LYS A 255 -6.77 -26.57 -45.00
C LYS A 255 -5.58 -27.33 -44.45
N ASN A 256 -5.07 -26.84 -43.32
CA ASN A 256 -4.30 -27.55 -42.29
C ASN A 256 -3.45 -28.75 -42.76
N ILE A 257 -2.16 -28.51 -42.94
CA ILE A 257 -1.02 -29.18 -42.30
C ILE A 257 0.22 -28.78 -43.12
N MET A 258 1.20 -28.13 -42.48
CA MET A 258 2.53 -27.95 -43.05
C MET A 258 3.22 -29.31 -43.18
N TYR A 259 2.98 -30.02 -44.28
CA TYR A 259 3.86 -31.10 -44.70
C TYR A 259 5.09 -30.47 -45.35
N LEU A 260 6.18 -30.34 -44.58
CA LEU A 260 7.53 -30.26 -45.12
C LEU A 260 7.81 -31.58 -45.83
N HIS A 261 7.42 -31.66 -47.11
CA HIS A 261 7.84 -32.76 -47.95
C HIS A 261 9.33 -32.63 -48.15
N ASN A 262 10.10 -33.51 -47.53
CA ASN A 262 11.53 -33.69 -47.74
C ASN A 262 11.75 -34.21 -49.17
N LYS A 263 11.55 -33.33 -50.16
CA LYS A 263 11.97 -33.60 -51.54
C LYS A 263 13.47 -33.43 -51.56
N GLN A 264 14.16 -34.57 -51.47
CA GLN A 264 15.57 -34.68 -51.80
C GLN A 264 15.82 -33.94 -53.12
N CYS A 265 16.48 -32.78 -53.05
CA CYS A 265 17.31 -32.35 -54.15
C CYS A 265 18.46 -33.36 -54.18
N THR A 266 18.29 -34.42 -54.98
CA THR A 266 19.39 -35.28 -55.36
C THR A 266 20.49 -34.39 -55.93
N SER A 267 21.57 -34.30 -55.17
CA SER A 267 22.83 -33.74 -55.63
C SER A 267 23.21 -34.48 -56.90
N ILE A 268 23.21 -33.80 -58.04
CA ILE A 268 23.92 -34.31 -59.22
C ILE A 268 25.40 -34.26 -58.84
N THR A 269 25.95 -35.45 -58.65
CA THR A 269 27.35 -35.76 -58.44
C THR A 269 28.19 -35.22 -59.60
N LEU A 270 29.30 -34.56 -59.27
CA LEU A 270 30.55 -34.63 -60.01
C LEU A 270 31.66 -34.83 -58.97
#